data_AF-A0A2E5FA73-F1
#
_entry.id   AF-A0A2E5FA73-F1
#
_cell.length_a   1.000
_cell.length_b   1.000
_cell.length_c   1.000
_cell.angle_alpha   90.00
_cell.angle_beta   90.00
_cell.angle_gamma   90.00
#
_symmetry.space_group_name_H-M   'P 1'
#
loop_
_entity.id
_entity.type
_entity.pdbx_description
1 polymer ?
#
loop_
_entity_poly.entity_id
_entity_poly.type
_entity_poly.pdbx_seq_one_letter_code
_entity_poly.pdbx_strand_id
1 'polypeptide(L)'
;MDKEQQKKQASKIKALISMGHEQGYLTYAEVNDHLPQDVEPERIEEIITMISDMGIGVHETAPEEDTVSDGAAGESVDESAAAELAAVALATVDKELGRTTDPVRMYMREMGTVGLLTREGELDIAKRIEEGQNEMLAALVRYPAVVECFFDVFDKVKNKELRLADYLPDFVDLEDDYDYTQPAAAKDDAVPDVPAITVADVQVRIDEISAKYEGCKKIINKAGYASDKTQKAFDDLALLFMALKFTPRFFAMLSDVLKQSVDLVRAQEKTIIDICVKQAKMPRKLFIAGFVKNESDLTWLEEHLKTDEPYVACIKENFNEIQKAQVRLSNVENESKLVTSEIKDINRRLSIGEAKMRRAKKEMVEANLRLVISIAKKYTNRGLQFLDLIQEGNIGLMKAVDKFEYRRGYKFSTYATWWIRQAITRSIADQARTIRIPVHMIETINKLNRISRQILQEKGREALPEELAVEMEMPEDKVRKVLKIAKEPISMGTPIGDDEDSSLGDFIEDANAVSPVDSATIESLRESTQEVLAGLTAREAKVIRMRFGINMNTDHTLEEVGKQFDVTRERIRQIEAKALRKLRHPSRTEHLRSFIDTSE
;
A
#
# COMPACT_ATOMS: atom_id res chain seq x y z
N MET A 1 41.73 -1.63 -5.29
CA MET A 1 42.66 -0.73 -5.99
C MET A 1 44.01 -0.80 -5.30
N ASP A 2 45.10 -0.66 -6.04
CA ASP A 2 46.48 -0.70 -5.51
C ASP A 2 46.73 0.52 -4.62
N LYS A 3 47.37 0.30 -3.45
CA LYS A 3 47.72 1.35 -2.47
C LYS A 3 48.54 2.52 -3.07
N GLU A 4 49.17 2.29 -4.21
CA GLU A 4 49.98 3.26 -4.93
C GLU A 4 49.13 4.24 -5.77
N GLN A 5 47.98 3.81 -6.28
CA GLN A 5 47.01 4.68 -6.97
C GLN A 5 46.31 5.62 -5.97
N GLN A 6 45.97 5.10 -4.78
CA GLN A 6 45.34 5.90 -3.71
C GLN A 6 46.26 7.03 -3.22
N LYS A 7 47.56 6.77 -3.07
CA LYS A 7 48.54 7.83 -2.72
C LYS A 7 48.65 8.91 -3.80
N LYS A 8 48.60 8.53 -5.08
CA LYS A 8 48.62 9.49 -6.20
C LYS A 8 47.35 10.33 -6.27
N GLN A 9 46.18 9.74 -5.99
CA GLN A 9 44.90 10.46 -5.93
C GLN A 9 44.88 11.47 -4.76
N ALA A 10 45.37 11.06 -3.58
CA ALA A 10 45.50 11.95 -2.43
C ALA A 10 46.40 13.15 -2.71
N SER A 11 47.52 12.95 -3.40
CA SER A 11 48.40 14.06 -3.78
C SER A 11 47.76 15.04 -4.77
N LYS A 12 46.89 14.56 -5.67
CA LYS A 12 46.21 15.42 -6.66
C LYS A 12 45.11 16.28 -6.05
N ILE A 13 44.30 15.70 -5.16
CA ILE A 13 43.25 16.43 -4.44
C ILE A 13 43.85 17.43 -3.46
N LYS A 14 44.94 17.07 -2.78
CA LYS A 14 45.69 18.01 -1.93
C LYS A 14 46.21 19.22 -2.72
N ALA A 15 46.73 18.98 -3.93
CA ALA A 15 47.20 20.05 -4.81
C ALA A 15 46.07 20.96 -5.31
N LEU A 16 44.88 20.42 -5.57
CA LEU A 16 43.70 21.19 -5.95
C LEU A 16 43.23 22.10 -4.81
N ILE A 17 43.18 21.59 -3.58
CA ILE A 17 42.78 22.37 -2.40
C ILE A 17 43.78 23.50 -2.10
N SER A 18 45.09 23.24 -2.23
CA SER A 18 46.10 24.29 -2.07
C SER A 18 45.97 25.36 -3.14
N MET A 19 45.72 24.97 -4.39
CA MET A 19 45.53 25.90 -5.50
C MET A 19 44.28 26.78 -5.30
N GLY A 20 43.17 26.19 -4.86
CA GLY A 20 41.95 26.93 -4.56
C GLY A 20 42.07 27.89 -3.37
N HIS A 21 42.86 27.55 -2.34
CA HIS A 21 43.16 28.47 -1.25
C HIS A 21 44.11 29.62 -1.66
N GLU A 22 45.07 29.36 -2.55
CA GLU A 22 45.97 30.40 -3.07
C GLU A 22 45.25 31.36 -4.01
N GLN A 23 44.34 30.86 -4.83
CA GLN A 23 43.60 31.66 -5.83
C GLN A 23 42.31 32.27 -5.26
N GLY A 24 41.78 31.73 -4.15
CA GLY A 24 40.50 32.15 -3.58
C GLY A 24 39.27 31.65 -4.36
N TYR A 25 39.46 31.00 -5.51
CA TYR A 25 38.42 30.39 -6.31
C TYR A 25 38.96 29.16 -7.06
N LEU A 26 38.07 28.32 -7.58
CA LEU A 26 38.38 27.21 -8.49
C LEU A 26 37.40 27.20 -9.65
N THR A 27 37.83 26.74 -10.82
CA THR A 27 36.92 26.52 -11.95
C THR A 27 36.43 25.08 -12.04
N TYR A 28 35.24 24.86 -12.60
CA TYR A 28 34.72 23.51 -12.86
C TYR A 28 35.68 22.66 -13.73
N ALA A 29 36.41 23.29 -14.65
CA ALA A 29 37.41 22.61 -15.48
C ALA A 29 38.60 22.12 -14.65
N GLU A 30 39.12 22.95 -13.75
CA GLU A 30 40.24 22.59 -12.86
C GLU A 30 39.83 21.49 -11.87
N VAL A 31 38.62 21.55 -11.31
CA VAL A 31 38.10 20.48 -10.45
C VAL A 31 38.00 19.16 -11.22
N ASN A 32 37.51 19.18 -12.47
CA ASN A 32 37.33 17.98 -13.29
C ASN A 32 38.67 17.38 -13.77
N ASP A 33 39.66 18.21 -14.10
CA ASP A 33 41.00 17.76 -14.54
C ASP A 33 41.80 17.09 -13.42
N HIS A 34 41.55 17.50 -12.17
CA HIS A 34 42.21 16.95 -10.98
C HIS A 34 41.49 15.73 -10.40
N LEU A 35 40.25 15.46 -10.82
CA LEU A 35 39.48 14.27 -10.45
C LEU A 35 39.75 13.08 -11.40
N PRO A 36 39.63 11.83 -10.93
CA PRO A 36 39.69 10.66 -11.80
C PRO A 36 38.54 10.64 -12.83
N GLN A 37 38.82 10.17 -14.05
CA GLN A 37 37.81 10.06 -15.13
C GLN A 37 36.68 9.05 -14.82
N ASP A 38 36.83 8.22 -13.79
CA ASP A 38 35.86 7.21 -13.36
C ASP A 38 34.89 7.72 -12.27
N VAL A 39 34.93 9.01 -11.90
CA VAL A 39 34.06 9.59 -10.87
C VAL A 39 32.69 9.94 -11.45
N GLU A 40 31.63 9.58 -10.73
CA GLU A 40 30.24 9.85 -11.13
C GLU A 40 29.89 11.35 -10.97
N PRO A 41 29.10 11.97 -11.87
CA PRO A 41 28.79 13.41 -11.83
C PRO A 41 28.18 13.91 -10.50
N GLU A 42 27.30 13.12 -9.88
CA GLU A 42 26.70 13.43 -8.58
C GLU A 42 27.75 13.52 -7.46
N ARG A 43 28.82 12.73 -7.55
CA ARG A 43 29.95 12.79 -6.60
C ARG A 43 30.82 14.00 -6.85
N ILE A 44 30.89 14.50 -8.08
CA ILE A 44 31.57 15.75 -8.40
C ILE A 44 30.84 16.92 -7.71
N GLU A 45 29.51 16.94 -7.73
CA GLU A 45 28.69 17.94 -7.00
C GLU A 45 28.87 17.85 -5.48
N GLU A 46 28.93 16.64 -4.90
CA GLU A 46 29.26 16.46 -3.47
C GLU A 46 30.66 16.97 -3.13
N ILE A 47 31.65 16.76 -4.01
CA ILE A 47 33.01 17.27 -3.82
C ILE A 47 33.03 18.81 -3.93
N ILE A 48 32.27 19.38 -4.86
CA ILE A 48 32.14 20.83 -5.03
C ILE A 48 31.47 21.47 -3.81
N THR A 49 30.42 20.86 -3.28
CA THR A 49 29.78 21.35 -2.04
C THR A 49 30.72 21.29 -0.85
N MET A 50 31.51 20.22 -0.69
CA MET A 50 32.56 20.16 0.34
C MET A 50 33.64 21.24 0.15
N ILE A 51 34.06 21.53 -1.09
CA ILE A 51 35.04 22.59 -1.40
C ILE A 51 34.44 23.98 -1.12
N SER A 52 33.16 24.18 -1.41
CA SER A 52 32.45 25.43 -1.12
C SER A 52 32.25 25.64 0.38
N ASP A 53 31.97 24.59 1.16
CA ASP A 53 31.91 24.63 2.62
C ASP A 53 33.28 24.97 3.25
N MET A 54 34.39 24.70 2.54
CA MET A 54 35.74 25.11 2.92
C MET A 54 36.08 26.57 2.58
N GLY A 55 35.12 27.32 2.03
CA GLY A 55 35.28 28.74 1.71
C GLY A 55 35.93 29.04 0.37
N ILE A 56 36.09 28.05 -0.51
CA ILE A 56 36.59 28.23 -1.88
C ILE A 56 35.40 28.25 -2.85
N GLY A 57 35.15 29.37 -3.51
CA GLY A 57 34.08 29.49 -4.51
C GLY A 57 34.42 28.72 -5.79
N VAL A 58 33.53 27.83 -6.25
CA VAL A 58 33.69 27.11 -7.52
C VAL A 58 32.82 27.79 -8.59
N HIS A 59 33.43 28.26 -9.68
CA HIS A 59 32.75 29.00 -10.75
C HIS A 59 32.92 28.31 -12.13
N GLU A 60 31.95 28.47 -13.04
CA GLU A 60 32.07 27.92 -14.41
C GLU A 60 33.14 28.61 -15.25
N THR A 61 33.36 29.90 -15.01
CA THR A 61 34.39 30.71 -15.64
C THR A 61 35.12 31.50 -14.56
N ALA A 62 36.41 31.78 -14.79
CA ALA A 62 37.21 32.55 -13.83
C ALA A 62 36.56 33.93 -13.60
N PRO A 63 36.30 34.34 -12.35
CA PRO A 63 35.74 35.65 -12.06
C PRO A 63 36.67 36.77 -12.55
N GLU A 64 36.11 37.86 -13.08
CA GLU A 64 36.88 39.06 -13.42
C GLU A 64 37.44 39.70 -12.13
N GLU A 65 38.65 40.29 -12.21
CA GLU A 65 39.53 40.66 -11.08
C GLU A 65 38.87 41.49 -9.96
N ASP A 66 37.76 42.19 -10.23
CA ASP A 66 37.05 43.05 -9.26
C ASP A 66 36.05 42.30 -8.34
N THR A 67 35.81 40.99 -8.55
CA THR A 67 34.84 40.20 -7.75
C THR A 67 35.49 39.26 -6.73
N VAL A 68 36.82 39.20 -6.71
CA VAL A 68 37.57 38.46 -5.68
C VAL A 68 37.47 39.25 -4.38
N SER A 69 36.50 38.90 -3.54
CA SER A 69 36.34 39.49 -2.21
C SER A 69 37.65 39.37 -1.42
N ASP A 70 38.17 40.52 -0.96
CA ASP A 70 39.36 40.74 -0.11
C ASP A 70 39.28 40.05 1.29
N GLY A 71 38.44 39.03 1.44
CA GLY A 71 37.98 38.47 2.71
C GLY A 71 38.62 37.15 3.15
N ALA A 72 39.60 36.60 2.43
CA ALA A 72 40.26 35.36 2.86
C ALA A 72 41.79 35.31 2.67
N ALA A 73 42.43 36.45 2.35
CA ALA A 73 43.89 36.57 2.46
C ALA A 73 44.30 36.76 3.92
N GLY A 74 44.11 35.74 4.77
CA GLY A 74 44.31 35.93 6.21
C GLY A 74 44.30 34.74 7.16
N GLU A 75 44.07 33.50 6.71
CA GLU A 75 44.33 32.32 7.55
C GLU A 75 45.21 31.33 6.79
N SER A 76 46.49 31.24 7.20
CA SER A 76 47.34 30.12 6.82
C SER A 76 46.70 28.85 7.40
N VAL A 77 45.99 28.11 6.56
CA VAL A 77 45.42 26.81 6.94
C VAL A 77 46.59 25.91 7.33
N ASP A 78 46.53 25.38 8.55
CA ASP A 78 47.50 24.43 9.08
C ASP A 78 47.62 23.25 8.09
N GLU A 79 48.82 22.97 7.56
CA GLU A 79 49.04 21.90 6.58
C GLU A 79 48.52 20.54 7.08
N SER A 80 48.44 20.39 8.40
CA SER A 80 47.84 19.24 9.10
C SER A 80 46.32 19.17 8.92
N ALA A 81 45.60 20.28 9.02
CA ALA A 81 44.15 20.32 8.87
C ALA A 81 43.73 20.06 7.42
N ALA A 82 44.44 20.64 6.45
CA ALA A 82 44.22 20.38 5.03
C ALA A 82 44.53 18.91 4.66
N ALA A 83 45.55 18.30 5.29
CA ALA A 83 45.90 16.89 5.08
C ALA A 83 44.91 15.92 5.75
N GLU A 84 44.41 16.24 6.95
CA GLU A 84 43.42 15.45 7.68
C GLU A 84 42.06 15.50 6.98
N LEU A 85 41.66 16.67 6.47
CA LEU A 85 40.44 16.84 5.68
C LEU A 85 40.54 16.27 4.26
N ALA A 86 41.69 16.38 3.59
CA ALA A 86 41.94 15.66 2.33
C ALA A 86 41.90 14.14 2.54
N ALA A 87 42.34 13.64 3.69
CA ALA A 87 42.19 12.23 4.06
C ALA A 87 40.72 11.86 4.37
N VAL A 88 39.91 12.78 4.90
CA VAL A 88 38.46 12.60 5.07
C VAL A 88 37.72 12.60 3.73
N ALA A 89 38.02 13.54 2.83
CA ALA A 89 37.47 13.60 1.47
C ALA A 89 37.92 12.40 0.63
N LEU A 90 39.17 11.94 0.78
CA LEU A 90 39.58 10.67 0.18
C LEU A 90 38.86 9.49 0.83
N ALA A 91 38.67 9.49 2.15
CA ALA A 91 37.99 8.41 2.85
C ALA A 91 36.49 8.37 2.53
N THR A 92 35.85 9.48 2.17
CA THR A 92 34.46 9.50 1.65
C THR A 92 34.40 8.99 0.21
N VAL A 93 35.40 9.31 -0.62
CA VAL A 93 35.54 8.78 -2.00
C VAL A 93 35.92 7.29 -2.02
N ASP A 94 36.78 6.83 -1.10
CA ASP A 94 37.25 5.43 -1.01
C ASP A 94 36.30 4.54 -0.20
N LYS A 95 35.44 5.07 0.70
CA LYS A 95 34.73 4.22 1.66
C LYS A 95 33.76 3.25 1.05
N GLU A 96 33.36 3.36 -0.20
CA GLU A 96 32.69 2.28 -0.92
C GLU A 96 32.50 2.70 -2.39
N LEU A 97 33.36 2.20 -3.29
CA LEU A 97 33.17 2.21 -4.75
C LEU A 97 31.85 1.51 -5.22
N GLY A 98 30.99 1.14 -4.28
CA GLY A 98 29.68 0.52 -4.47
C GLY A 98 28.57 1.11 -3.59
N ARG A 99 28.75 2.23 -2.87
CA ARG A 99 27.62 2.93 -2.23
C ARG A 99 27.26 4.12 -3.08
N THR A 100 26.41 3.91 -4.08
CA THR A 100 25.66 4.99 -4.71
C THR A 100 24.52 5.37 -3.77
N THR A 101 24.24 6.66 -3.63
CA THR A 101 23.10 7.19 -2.88
C THR A 101 21.80 7.10 -3.69
N ASP A 102 21.87 6.90 -5.01
CA ASP A 102 20.72 6.75 -5.89
C ASP A 102 20.06 5.36 -5.69
N PRO A 103 18.82 5.32 -5.17
CA PRO A 103 18.10 4.06 -4.98
C PRO A 103 17.84 3.32 -6.30
N VAL A 104 17.75 4.01 -7.44
CA VAL A 104 17.58 3.39 -8.76
C VAL A 104 18.79 2.53 -9.09
N ARG A 105 20.02 3.04 -8.89
CA ARG A 105 21.24 2.28 -9.15
C ARG A 105 21.41 1.13 -8.17
N MET A 106 21.09 1.33 -6.89
CA MET A 106 21.08 0.23 -5.90
C MET A 106 20.19 -0.93 -6.37
N TYR A 107 18.96 -0.60 -6.80
CA TYR A 107 18.01 -1.57 -7.31
C TYR A 107 18.49 -2.27 -8.59
N MET A 108 19.03 -1.53 -9.56
CA MET A 108 19.57 -2.10 -10.81
C MET A 108 20.72 -3.09 -10.55
N ARG A 109 21.57 -2.79 -9.56
CA ARG A 109 22.66 -3.70 -9.16
C ARG A 109 22.14 -4.98 -8.53
N GLU A 110 21.24 -4.88 -7.56
CA GLU A 110 20.67 -6.06 -6.89
C GLU A 110 19.96 -6.97 -7.90
N MET A 111 19.14 -6.38 -8.77
CA MET A 111 18.49 -7.12 -9.86
C MET A 111 19.52 -7.72 -10.83
N GLY A 112 20.62 -7.02 -11.09
CA GLY A 112 21.71 -7.46 -11.96
C GLY A 112 22.32 -8.81 -11.56
N THR A 113 22.25 -9.17 -10.27
CA THR A 113 22.79 -10.42 -9.73
C THR A 113 22.05 -11.68 -10.18
N VAL A 114 20.76 -11.55 -10.52
CA VAL A 114 19.91 -12.70 -10.91
C VAL A 114 20.01 -12.93 -12.41
N GLY A 115 20.27 -14.16 -12.84
CA GLY A 115 20.34 -14.53 -14.26
C GLY A 115 19.00 -14.41 -14.99
N LEU A 116 19.04 -14.33 -16.32
CA LEU A 116 17.84 -14.42 -17.15
C LEU A 116 17.35 -15.88 -17.22
N LEU A 117 16.04 -16.07 -17.21
CA LEU A 117 15.43 -17.40 -17.28
C LEU A 117 15.21 -17.83 -18.74
N THR A 118 15.43 -19.12 -19.02
CA THR A 118 15.07 -19.74 -20.30
C THR A 118 13.60 -20.15 -20.28
N ARG A 119 13.02 -20.46 -21.44
CA ARG A 119 11.63 -20.98 -21.52
C ARG A 119 11.45 -22.28 -20.71
N GLU A 120 12.44 -23.17 -20.74
CA GLU A 120 12.43 -24.41 -19.96
C GLU A 120 12.46 -24.10 -18.46
N GLY A 121 13.31 -23.15 -18.04
CA GLY A 121 13.34 -22.69 -16.65
C GLY A 121 12.01 -22.06 -16.20
N GLU A 122 11.31 -21.33 -17.07
CA GLU A 122 9.96 -20.79 -16.78
C GLU A 122 8.96 -21.94 -16.50
N LEU A 123 9.00 -23.00 -17.32
CA LEU A 123 8.14 -24.16 -17.15
C LEU A 123 8.47 -24.95 -15.88
N ASP A 124 9.75 -25.12 -15.57
CA ASP A 124 10.19 -25.83 -14.36
C ASP A 124 9.76 -25.10 -13.09
N ILE A 125 9.88 -23.77 -13.06
CA ILE A 125 9.40 -22.97 -11.94
C ILE A 125 7.86 -23.05 -11.84
N ALA A 126 7.14 -22.97 -12.97
CA ALA A 126 5.69 -23.09 -12.97
C ALA A 126 5.21 -24.45 -12.42
N LYS A 127 5.86 -25.55 -12.83
CA LYS A 127 5.61 -26.90 -12.27
C LYS A 127 5.90 -26.96 -10.78
N ARG A 128 7.00 -26.38 -10.31
CA ARG A 128 7.33 -26.30 -8.86
C ARG A 128 6.29 -25.50 -8.06
N ILE A 129 5.68 -24.47 -8.65
CA ILE A 129 4.57 -23.72 -8.03
C ILE A 129 3.35 -24.62 -7.89
N GLU A 130 2.97 -25.32 -8.96
CA GLU A 130 1.84 -26.26 -8.96
C GLU A 130 2.06 -27.42 -7.98
N GLU A 131 3.24 -28.03 -7.97
CA GLU A 131 3.62 -29.05 -6.98
C GLU A 131 3.46 -28.54 -5.55
N GLY A 132 3.91 -27.31 -5.26
CA GLY A 132 3.76 -26.70 -3.94
C GLY A 132 2.28 -26.52 -3.56
N GLN A 133 1.45 -26.09 -4.50
CA GLN A 133 0.00 -25.98 -4.31
C GLN A 133 -0.67 -27.35 -4.08
N ASN A 134 -0.25 -28.37 -4.83
CA ASN A 134 -0.74 -29.74 -4.69
C ASN A 134 -0.33 -30.36 -3.35
N GLU A 135 0.90 -30.14 -2.90
CA GLU A 135 1.36 -30.54 -1.56
C GLU A 135 0.53 -29.88 -0.45
N MET A 136 0.18 -28.60 -0.62
CA MET A 136 -0.70 -27.91 0.32
C MET A 136 -2.12 -28.50 0.32
N LEU A 137 -2.73 -28.73 -0.85
CA LEU A 137 -4.04 -29.38 -0.96
C LEU A 137 -4.05 -30.76 -0.30
N ALA A 138 -3.02 -31.58 -0.58
CA ALA A 138 -2.86 -32.90 0.02
C ALA A 138 -2.74 -32.85 1.55
N ALA A 139 -2.14 -31.80 2.11
CA ALA A 139 -2.11 -31.58 3.55
C ALA A 139 -3.49 -31.15 4.09
N LEU A 140 -4.18 -30.22 3.44
CA LEU A 140 -5.47 -29.69 3.89
C LEU A 140 -6.56 -30.76 3.97
N VAL A 141 -6.65 -31.63 2.97
CA VAL A 141 -7.64 -32.71 2.88
C VAL A 141 -7.52 -33.71 4.03
N ARG A 142 -6.35 -33.80 4.68
CA ARG A 142 -6.11 -34.69 5.82
C ARG A 142 -6.73 -34.20 7.12
N TYR A 143 -7.11 -32.92 7.18
CA TYR A 143 -7.76 -32.34 8.36
C TYR A 143 -9.29 -32.38 8.21
N PRO A 144 -10.02 -33.12 9.07
CA PRO A 144 -11.46 -33.36 8.88
C PRO A 144 -12.32 -32.10 8.75
N ALA A 145 -12.11 -31.10 9.62
CA ALA A 145 -12.90 -29.88 9.60
C ALA A 145 -12.71 -29.04 8.34
N VAL A 146 -11.61 -29.21 7.59
CA VAL A 146 -11.45 -28.58 6.27
C VAL A 146 -12.36 -29.24 5.24
N VAL A 147 -12.46 -30.57 5.24
CA VAL A 147 -13.34 -31.31 4.33
C VAL A 147 -14.81 -31.05 4.66
N GLU A 148 -15.16 -30.94 5.94
CA GLU A 148 -16.51 -30.56 6.37
C GLU A 148 -16.85 -29.13 5.96
N CYS A 149 -15.93 -28.17 6.16
CA CYS A 149 -16.09 -26.81 5.67
C CYS A 149 -16.28 -26.75 4.14
N PHE A 150 -15.55 -27.58 3.40
CA PHE A 150 -15.74 -27.73 1.95
C PHE A 150 -17.16 -28.16 1.63
N PHE A 151 -17.68 -29.22 2.25
CA PHE A 151 -19.06 -29.68 2.01
C PHE A 151 -20.11 -28.64 2.40
N ASP A 152 -19.95 -27.97 3.55
CA ASP A 152 -20.87 -26.93 4.00
C ASP A 152 -21.00 -25.78 2.99
N VAL A 153 -19.89 -25.39 2.35
CA VAL A 153 -19.90 -24.37 1.29
C VAL A 153 -20.69 -24.87 0.08
N PHE A 154 -20.50 -26.12 -0.33
CA PHE A 154 -21.22 -26.68 -1.48
C PHE A 154 -22.71 -26.91 -1.21
N ASP A 155 -23.10 -27.27 0.02
CA ASP A 155 -24.50 -27.33 0.41
C ASP A 155 -25.17 -25.96 0.32
N LYS A 156 -24.47 -24.89 0.72
CA LYS A 156 -24.95 -23.51 0.54
C LYS A 156 -25.03 -23.08 -0.92
N VAL A 157 -24.10 -23.52 -1.77
CA VAL A 157 -24.16 -23.31 -3.23
C VAL A 157 -25.39 -24.05 -3.81
N LYS A 158 -25.65 -25.28 -3.38
CA LYS A 158 -26.82 -26.08 -3.78
C LYS A 158 -28.14 -25.41 -3.36
N ASN A 159 -28.15 -24.80 -2.18
CA ASN A 159 -29.29 -24.02 -1.67
C ASN A 159 -29.43 -22.63 -2.33
N LYS A 160 -28.57 -22.29 -3.30
CA LYS A 160 -28.53 -20.99 -4.02
C LYS A 160 -28.24 -19.78 -3.12
N GLU A 161 -27.62 -20.00 -1.96
CA GLU A 161 -27.16 -18.93 -1.08
C GLU A 161 -25.84 -18.33 -1.59
N LEU A 162 -25.01 -19.17 -2.22
CA LEU A 162 -23.68 -18.82 -2.73
C LEU A 162 -23.58 -19.10 -4.23
N ARG A 163 -22.73 -18.33 -4.93
CA ARG A 163 -22.44 -18.54 -6.37
C ARG A 163 -21.26 -19.48 -6.54
N LEU A 164 -21.42 -20.52 -7.35
CA LEU A 164 -20.39 -21.53 -7.61
C LEU A 164 -19.06 -20.93 -8.11
N ALA A 165 -19.14 -19.99 -9.06
CA ALA A 165 -17.97 -19.35 -9.69
C ALA A 165 -17.04 -18.61 -8.71
N ASP A 166 -17.54 -18.21 -7.53
CA ASP A 166 -16.73 -17.53 -6.51
C ASP A 166 -15.78 -18.50 -5.78
N TYR A 167 -16.07 -19.81 -5.82
CA TYR A 167 -15.36 -20.86 -5.08
C TYR A 167 -14.67 -21.86 -6.01
N LEU A 168 -15.39 -22.32 -7.03
CA LEU A 168 -14.93 -23.33 -7.99
C LEU A 168 -15.25 -22.87 -9.43
N PRO A 169 -14.36 -22.10 -10.07
CA PRO A 169 -14.56 -21.63 -11.44
C PRO A 169 -14.41 -22.73 -12.50
N ASP A 170 -13.55 -23.74 -12.28
CA ASP A 170 -13.21 -24.73 -13.31
C ASP A 170 -12.82 -26.11 -12.71
N PHE A 171 -12.62 -27.12 -13.57
CA PHE A 171 -11.94 -28.37 -13.26
C PHE A 171 -10.49 -28.34 -13.77
N VAL A 172 -9.63 -29.14 -13.16
CA VAL A 172 -8.25 -29.35 -13.62
C VAL A 172 -8.17 -30.72 -14.29
N ASP A 173 -7.69 -30.75 -15.53
CA ASP A 173 -7.38 -32.00 -16.22
C ASP A 173 -6.03 -32.55 -15.70
N LEU A 174 -6.09 -33.70 -15.04
CA LEU A 174 -4.93 -34.36 -14.45
C LEU A 174 -4.17 -35.24 -15.45
N GLU A 175 -4.75 -35.54 -16.63
CA GLU A 175 -4.18 -36.42 -17.67
C GLU A 175 -3.49 -35.66 -18.81
N ASP A 176 -3.26 -34.35 -18.63
CA ASP A 176 -2.75 -33.48 -19.68
C ASP A 176 -1.24 -33.72 -19.94
N ASP A 177 -0.93 -34.73 -20.76
CA ASP A 177 0.41 -35.15 -21.21
C ASP A 177 0.97 -34.27 -22.37
N TYR A 178 0.51 -33.01 -22.46
CA TYR A 178 0.89 -32.11 -23.55
C TYR A 178 2.37 -31.67 -23.47
N ASP A 179 3.09 -31.74 -24.59
CA ASP A 179 4.44 -31.19 -24.71
C ASP A 179 4.39 -29.65 -24.85
N TYR A 180 4.40 -28.96 -23.71
CA TYR A 180 4.36 -27.49 -23.63
C TYR A 180 5.68 -26.79 -24.02
N THR A 181 6.73 -27.54 -24.41
CA THR A 181 8.00 -26.97 -24.89
C THR A 181 7.88 -26.43 -26.31
N GLN A 182 6.92 -26.92 -27.09
CA GLN A 182 6.64 -26.40 -28.44
C GLN A 182 5.83 -25.11 -28.34
N PRO A 183 6.16 -24.04 -29.10
CA PRO A 183 5.32 -22.85 -29.15
C PRO A 183 3.92 -23.27 -29.58
N ALA A 184 2.89 -22.79 -28.86
CA ALA A 184 1.50 -23.01 -29.26
C ALA A 184 1.37 -22.60 -30.73
N ALA A 185 1.23 -23.57 -31.63
CA ALA A 185 0.82 -23.31 -33.00
C ALA A 185 -0.45 -22.47 -32.88
N ALA A 186 -0.52 -21.36 -33.62
CA ALA A 186 -1.63 -20.43 -33.62
C ALA A 186 -2.94 -21.19 -33.85
N LYS A 187 -3.56 -21.67 -32.77
CA LYS A 187 -4.95 -22.04 -32.74
C LYS A 187 -5.67 -20.71 -32.72
N ASP A 188 -6.45 -20.49 -33.78
CA ASP A 188 -7.28 -19.32 -34.02
C ASP A 188 -7.91 -18.78 -32.73
N ASP A 189 -8.03 -17.45 -32.66
CA ASP A 189 -8.63 -16.65 -31.58
C ASP A 189 -10.11 -16.96 -31.27
N ALA A 190 -10.63 -18.12 -31.68
CA ALA A 190 -11.84 -18.69 -31.14
C ALA A 190 -11.45 -19.60 -29.96
N VAL A 191 -11.23 -19.00 -28.79
CA VAL A 191 -11.38 -19.73 -27.53
C VAL A 191 -12.83 -20.27 -27.56
N PRO A 192 -13.06 -21.58 -27.65
CA PRO A 192 -14.41 -22.10 -27.51
C PRO A 192 -14.91 -21.61 -26.17
N ASP A 193 -16.09 -20.99 -26.14
CA ASP A 193 -16.76 -20.60 -24.90
C ASP A 193 -16.92 -21.88 -24.07
N VAL A 194 -15.96 -22.15 -23.18
CA VAL A 194 -15.97 -23.36 -22.36
C VAL A 194 -17.24 -23.24 -21.54
N PRO A 195 -18.23 -24.15 -21.70
CA PRO A 195 -19.49 -24.00 -21.00
C PRO A 195 -19.21 -23.90 -19.51
N ALA A 196 -19.73 -22.84 -18.89
CA ALA A 196 -19.57 -22.64 -17.46
C ALA A 196 -20.04 -23.89 -16.71
N ILE A 197 -19.19 -24.39 -15.79
CA ILE A 197 -19.47 -25.61 -15.03
C ILE A 197 -20.86 -25.53 -14.40
N THR A 198 -21.66 -26.58 -14.60
CA THR A 198 -22.97 -26.66 -13.99
C THR A 198 -22.87 -27.21 -12.57
N VAL A 199 -23.80 -26.81 -11.70
CA VAL A 199 -23.89 -27.34 -10.33
C VAL A 199 -24.06 -28.87 -10.33
N ALA A 200 -24.66 -29.45 -11.38
CA ALA A 200 -24.84 -30.89 -11.51
C ALA A 200 -23.49 -31.63 -11.73
N ASP A 201 -22.60 -31.08 -12.57
CA ASP A 201 -21.30 -31.68 -12.84
C ASP A 201 -20.43 -31.70 -11.58
N VAL A 202 -20.48 -30.62 -10.78
CA VAL A 202 -19.78 -30.54 -9.50
C VAL A 202 -20.37 -31.51 -8.48
N GLN A 203 -21.69 -31.67 -8.45
CA GLN A 203 -22.34 -32.58 -7.50
C GLN A 203 -21.86 -34.03 -7.68
N VAL A 204 -21.68 -34.51 -8.92
CA VAL A 204 -21.14 -35.86 -9.18
C VAL A 204 -19.77 -36.04 -8.54
N ARG A 205 -18.88 -35.05 -8.69
CA ARG A 205 -17.54 -35.10 -8.08
C ARG A 205 -17.59 -34.97 -6.56
N ILE A 206 -18.49 -34.16 -6.03
CA ILE A 206 -18.70 -34.05 -4.57
C ILE A 206 -19.17 -35.38 -3.98
N ASP A 207 -20.08 -36.08 -4.66
CA ASP A 207 -20.60 -37.36 -4.21
C ASP A 207 -19.48 -38.43 -4.21
N GLU A 208 -18.62 -38.43 -5.23
CA GLU A 208 -17.40 -39.26 -5.29
C GLU A 208 -16.43 -38.95 -4.13
N ILE A 209 -16.17 -37.66 -3.88
CA ILE A 209 -15.30 -37.18 -2.79
C ILE A 209 -15.88 -37.60 -1.44
N SER A 210 -17.20 -37.44 -1.24
CA SER A 210 -17.90 -37.82 -0.02
C SER A 210 -17.79 -39.33 0.25
N ALA A 211 -18.03 -40.16 -0.76
CA ALA A 211 -17.89 -41.61 -0.64
C ALA A 211 -16.46 -42.05 -0.27
N LYS A 212 -15.44 -41.44 -0.90
CA LYS A 212 -14.02 -41.71 -0.59
C LYS A 212 -13.62 -41.21 0.79
N TYR A 213 -14.12 -40.05 1.21
CA TYR A 213 -13.85 -39.48 2.53
C TYR A 213 -14.44 -40.33 3.66
N GLU A 214 -15.66 -40.85 3.50
CA GLU A 214 -16.25 -41.81 4.45
C GLU A 214 -15.43 -43.12 4.53
N GLY A 215 -14.85 -43.55 3.40
CA GLY A 215 -13.87 -44.63 3.37
C GLY A 215 -12.63 -44.31 4.21
N CYS A 216 -12.07 -43.11 4.07
CA CYS A 216 -10.91 -42.64 4.83
C CYS A 216 -11.21 -42.59 6.34
N LYS A 217 -12.36 -42.03 6.75
CA LYS A 217 -12.80 -42.00 8.16
C LYS A 217 -12.82 -43.39 8.79
N LYS A 218 -13.36 -44.39 8.08
CA LYS A 218 -13.39 -45.80 8.55
C LYS A 218 -12.00 -46.42 8.69
N ILE A 219 -11.06 -46.07 7.81
CA ILE A 219 -9.69 -46.58 7.85
C ILE A 219 -8.91 -45.94 9.01
N ILE A 220 -9.03 -44.62 9.21
CA ILE A 220 -8.42 -43.91 10.35
C ILE A 220 -8.86 -44.54 11.67
N ASN A 221 -10.17 -44.75 11.85
CA ASN A 221 -10.71 -45.30 13.09
C ASN A 221 -10.23 -46.74 13.37
N LYS A 222 -9.82 -47.50 12.34
CA LYS A 222 -9.35 -48.90 12.49
C LYS A 222 -7.84 -49.02 12.61
N ALA A 223 -7.09 -48.24 11.83
CA ALA A 223 -5.65 -48.40 11.66
C ALA A 223 -4.83 -47.23 12.23
N GLY A 224 -5.48 -46.15 12.67
CA GLY A 224 -4.84 -44.90 13.08
C GLY A 224 -4.36 -44.05 11.91
N TYR A 225 -4.08 -42.77 12.17
CA TYR A 225 -3.63 -41.82 11.17
C TYR A 225 -2.25 -42.17 10.59
N ALA A 226 -1.34 -42.68 11.42
CA ALA A 226 0.04 -43.00 11.06
C ALA A 226 0.20 -44.27 10.19
N SER A 227 -0.86 -45.03 9.94
CA SER A 227 -0.79 -46.26 9.14
C SER A 227 -0.61 -45.97 7.64
N ASP A 228 0.26 -46.72 6.97
CA ASP A 228 0.49 -46.62 5.51
C ASP A 228 -0.81 -46.75 4.70
N LYS A 229 -1.76 -47.57 5.17
CA LYS A 229 -3.06 -47.73 4.51
C LYS A 229 -3.89 -46.44 4.58
N THR A 230 -3.84 -45.76 5.71
CA THR A 230 -4.50 -44.47 5.93
C THR A 230 -3.86 -43.38 5.09
N GLN A 231 -2.52 -43.35 5.04
CA GLN A 231 -1.78 -42.37 4.23
C GLN A 231 -2.15 -42.51 2.74
N LYS A 232 -2.14 -43.72 2.19
CA LYS A 232 -2.53 -43.98 0.80
C LYS A 232 -3.98 -43.61 0.49
N ALA A 233 -4.92 -43.90 1.41
CA ALA A 233 -6.32 -43.54 1.22
C ALA A 233 -6.52 -42.02 1.13
N PHE A 234 -5.77 -41.25 1.93
CA PHE A 234 -5.78 -39.79 1.85
C PHE A 234 -5.07 -39.24 0.62
N ASP A 235 -4.03 -39.91 0.12
CA ASP A 235 -3.39 -39.53 -1.14
C ASP A 235 -4.36 -39.72 -2.32
N ASP A 236 -5.12 -40.82 -2.35
CA ASP A 236 -6.19 -41.03 -3.33
C ASP A 236 -7.30 -39.96 -3.23
N LEU A 237 -7.67 -39.55 -2.01
CA LEU A 237 -8.63 -38.47 -1.80
C LEU A 237 -8.07 -37.13 -2.25
N ALA A 238 -6.78 -36.86 -2.00
CA ALA A 238 -6.12 -35.64 -2.44
C ALA A 238 -6.12 -35.50 -3.96
N LEU A 239 -5.96 -36.60 -4.72
CA LEU A 239 -6.05 -36.58 -6.19
C LEU A 239 -7.43 -36.07 -6.67
N LEU A 240 -8.52 -36.46 -6.01
CA LEU A 240 -9.86 -35.96 -6.35
C LEU A 240 -9.99 -34.45 -6.08
N PHE A 241 -9.37 -33.95 -5.01
CA PHE A 241 -9.32 -32.52 -4.74
C PHE A 241 -8.41 -31.77 -5.73
N MET A 242 -7.31 -32.38 -6.19
CA MET A 242 -6.42 -31.77 -7.19
C MET A 242 -7.12 -31.57 -8.55
N ALA A 243 -8.12 -32.40 -8.86
CA ALA A 243 -8.95 -32.22 -10.06
C ALA A 243 -9.90 -31.01 -9.98
N LEU A 244 -10.02 -30.34 -8.84
CA LEU A 244 -10.87 -29.17 -8.62
C LEU A 244 -10.05 -27.88 -8.68
N LYS A 245 -10.44 -26.91 -9.51
CA LYS A 245 -9.75 -25.61 -9.58
C LYS A 245 -10.34 -24.63 -8.56
N PHE A 246 -9.68 -24.49 -7.42
CA PHE A 246 -10.09 -23.56 -6.37
C PHE A 246 -9.77 -22.10 -6.69
N THR A 247 -10.63 -21.16 -6.28
CA THR A 247 -10.23 -19.75 -6.23
C THR A 247 -9.20 -19.51 -5.11
N PRO A 248 -8.25 -18.56 -5.26
CA PRO A 248 -7.27 -18.27 -4.21
C PRO A 248 -7.91 -17.88 -2.88
N ARG A 249 -9.07 -17.21 -2.92
CA ARG A 249 -9.83 -16.81 -1.73
C ARG A 249 -10.40 -18.03 -1.00
N PHE A 250 -10.98 -18.97 -1.74
CA PHE A 250 -11.53 -20.18 -1.13
C PHE A 250 -10.41 -21.06 -0.56
N PHE A 251 -9.30 -21.19 -1.28
CA PHE A 251 -8.13 -21.90 -0.81
C PHE A 251 -7.54 -21.31 0.49
N ALA A 252 -7.49 -19.97 0.59
CA ALA A 252 -7.09 -19.28 1.83
C ALA A 252 -8.07 -19.57 2.98
N MET A 253 -9.39 -19.51 2.72
CA MET A 253 -10.42 -19.85 3.70
C MET A 253 -10.23 -21.28 4.27
N LEU A 254 -10.00 -22.27 3.41
CA LEU A 254 -9.73 -23.65 3.84
C LEU A 254 -8.43 -23.75 4.64
N SER A 255 -7.38 -23.04 4.23
CA SER A 255 -6.11 -23.02 4.96
C SER A 255 -6.23 -22.41 6.34
N ASP A 256 -7.05 -21.37 6.50
CA ASP A 256 -7.24 -20.67 7.76
C ASP A 256 -7.93 -21.54 8.81
N VAL A 257 -8.81 -22.45 8.42
CA VAL A 257 -9.45 -23.42 9.33
C VAL A 257 -8.39 -24.24 10.07
N LEU A 258 -7.41 -24.80 9.36
CA LEU A 258 -6.33 -25.57 9.99
C LEU A 258 -5.40 -24.66 10.81
N LYS A 259 -5.06 -23.47 10.30
CA LYS A 259 -4.16 -22.52 10.98
C LYS A 259 -4.73 -22.08 12.32
N GLN A 260 -6.02 -21.75 12.39
CA GLN A 260 -6.71 -21.38 13.63
C GLN A 260 -6.65 -22.48 14.69
N SER A 261 -6.89 -23.75 14.30
CA SER A 261 -6.76 -24.88 15.22
C SER A 261 -5.34 -25.05 15.75
N VAL A 262 -4.34 -24.90 14.88
CA VAL A 262 -2.93 -25.00 15.28
C VAL A 262 -2.50 -23.86 16.20
N ASP A 263 -2.98 -22.65 15.94
CA ASP A 263 -2.69 -21.49 16.80
C ASP A 263 -3.32 -21.65 18.18
N LEU A 264 -4.54 -22.21 18.26
CA LEU A 264 -5.16 -22.58 19.53
C LEU A 264 -4.33 -23.61 20.31
N VAL A 265 -3.87 -24.67 19.62
CA VAL A 265 -2.98 -25.70 20.20
C VAL A 265 -1.68 -25.07 20.72
N ARG A 266 -0.99 -24.27 19.90
CA ARG A 266 0.27 -23.60 20.27
C ARG A 266 0.08 -22.63 21.42
N ALA A 267 -1.06 -21.94 21.50
CA ALA A 267 -1.37 -21.05 22.62
C ALA A 267 -1.53 -21.82 23.94
N GLN A 268 -2.20 -22.98 23.93
CA GLN A 268 -2.31 -23.81 25.13
C GLN A 268 -0.94 -24.38 25.53
N GLU A 269 -0.15 -24.88 24.58
CA GLU A 269 1.20 -25.38 24.85
C GLU A 269 2.13 -24.30 25.41
N LYS A 270 2.07 -23.09 24.85
CA LYS A 270 2.84 -21.96 25.36
C LYS A 270 2.47 -21.65 26.80
N THR A 271 1.18 -21.70 27.15
CA THR A 271 0.70 -21.50 28.53
C THR A 271 1.32 -22.55 29.46
N ILE A 272 1.29 -23.82 29.07
CA ILE A 272 1.87 -24.92 29.86
C ILE A 272 3.39 -24.78 29.98
N ILE A 273 4.09 -24.44 28.89
CA ILE A 273 5.54 -24.24 28.87
C ILE A 273 5.94 -23.06 29.75
N ASP A 274 5.20 -21.94 29.69
CA ASP A 274 5.51 -20.75 30.48
C ASP A 274 5.36 -21.04 31.99
N ILE A 275 4.35 -21.81 32.38
CA ILE A 275 4.18 -22.22 33.78
C ILE A 275 5.26 -23.24 34.20
N CYS A 276 5.42 -24.35 33.47
CA CYS A 276 6.31 -25.44 33.88
C CYS A 276 7.80 -25.07 33.75
N VAL A 277 8.21 -24.43 32.65
CA VAL A 277 9.64 -24.18 32.37
C VAL A 277 10.09 -22.82 32.89
N LYS A 278 9.30 -21.74 32.70
CA LYS A 278 9.76 -20.39 33.08
C LYS A 278 9.51 -20.07 34.56
N GLN A 279 8.30 -20.35 35.05
CA GLN A 279 7.91 -20.07 36.44
C GLN A 279 8.42 -21.17 37.38
N ALA A 280 8.08 -22.43 37.12
CA ALA A 280 8.46 -23.55 37.98
C ALA A 280 9.92 -24.02 37.80
N LYS A 281 10.65 -23.51 36.79
CA LYS A 281 12.06 -23.85 36.51
C LYS A 281 12.31 -25.33 36.22
N MET A 282 11.32 -26.06 35.71
CA MET A 282 11.52 -27.43 35.24
C MET A 282 12.54 -27.46 34.08
N PRO A 283 13.51 -28.37 34.07
CA PRO A 283 14.43 -28.54 32.94
C PRO A 283 13.68 -28.83 31.64
N ARG A 284 13.90 -28.02 30.61
CA ARG A 284 13.21 -28.12 29.31
C ARG A 284 13.31 -29.51 28.67
N LYS A 285 14.44 -30.21 28.84
CA LYS A 285 14.63 -31.57 28.32
C LYS A 285 13.67 -32.58 28.97
N LEU A 286 13.46 -32.48 30.29
CA LEU A 286 12.53 -33.34 31.03
C LEU A 286 11.08 -33.03 30.62
N PHE A 287 10.74 -31.74 30.51
CA PHE A 287 9.41 -31.33 30.04
C PHE A 287 9.10 -31.90 28.66
N ILE A 288 9.99 -31.72 27.68
CA ILE A 288 9.75 -32.23 26.32
C ILE A 288 9.63 -33.76 26.30
N ALA A 289 10.44 -34.48 27.08
CA ALA A 289 10.40 -35.94 27.13
C ALA A 289 9.10 -36.49 27.72
N GLY A 290 8.50 -35.80 28.71
CA GLY A 290 7.24 -36.22 29.34
C GLY A 290 5.99 -35.69 28.65
N PHE A 291 6.03 -34.46 28.12
CA PHE A 291 4.87 -33.76 27.57
C PHE A 291 4.57 -34.16 26.12
N VAL A 292 5.60 -34.37 25.29
CA VAL A 292 5.39 -34.77 23.89
C VAL A 292 4.79 -36.18 23.85
N LYS A 293 3.61 -36.32 23.24
CA LYS A 293 2.71 -37.50 23.21
C LYS A 293 1.67 -37.58 24.34
N ASN A 294 1.83 -36.82 25.41
CA ASN A 294 0.86 -36.73 26.53
C ASN A 294 0.22 -35.34 26.61
N GLU A 295 0.12 -34.65 25.47
CA GLU A 295 -0.26 -33.23 25.40
C GLU A 295 -1.70 -33.01 25.91
N SER A 296 -2.59 -33.99 25.70
CA SER A 296 -3.99 -34.00 26.14
C SER A 296 -4.28 -34.87 27.35
N ASP A 297 -3.28 -35.59 27.87
CA ASP A 297 -3.47 -36.51 28.99
C ASP A 297 -3.51 -35.75 30.32
N LEU A 298 -4.69 -35.76 30.96
CA LEU A 298 -4.91 -35.11 32.26
C LEU A 298 -4.14 -35.81 33.39
N THR A 299 -3.76 -37.07 33.22
CA THR A 299 -3.03 -37.86 34.24
C THR A 299 -1.53 -37.57 34.25
N TRP A 300 -0.98 -37.04 33.15
CA TRP A 300 0.43 -36.64 33.05
C TRP A 300 0.84 -35.69 34.18
N LEU A 301 -0.01 -34.73 34.50
CA LEU A 301 0.25 -33.75 35.55
C LEU A 301 0.30 -34.43 36.94
N GLU A 302 -0.56 -35.42 37.18
CA GLU A 302 -0.64 -36.15 38.45
C GLU A 302 0.60 -37.00 38.72
N GLU A 303 1.26 -37.53 37.69
CA GLU A 303 2.50 -38.29 37.83
C GLU A 303 3.66 -37.40 38.28
N HIS A 304 3.77 -36.19 37.72
CA HIS A 304 4.80 -35.22 38.10
C HIS A 304 4.58 -34.61 39.50
N LEU A 305 3.36 -34.65 40.02
CA LEU A 305 3.06 -34.21 41.40
C LEU A 305 3.53 -35.19 42.48
N LYS A 306 3.87 -36.44 42.12
CA LYS A 306 4.35 -37.48 43.04
C LYS A 306 5.85 -37.39 43.34
N THR A 307 6.58 -36.55 42.61
CA THR A 307 8.03 -36.37 42.78
C THR A 307 8.31 -35.25 43.80
N ASP A 308 9.39 -35.36 44.59
CA ASP A 308 9.78 -34.35 45.60
C ASP A 308 10.67 -33.22 45.03
N GLU A 309 10.52 -32.91 43.75
CA GLU A 309 11.36 -31.94 43.05
C GLU A 309 10.90 -30.48 43.33
N PRO A 310 11.80 -29.49 43.31
CA PRO A 310 11.49 -28.10 43.71
C PRO A 310 10.48 -27.41 42.78
N TYR A 311 10.35 -27.87 41.53
CA TYR A 311 9.38 -27.34 40.58
C TYR A 311 7.93 -27.74 40.90
N VAL A 312 7.71 -28.77 41.73
CA VAL A 312 6.37 -29.31 42.01
C VAL A 312 5.51 -28.35 42.84
N ALA A 313 6.11 -27.55 43.72
CA ALA A 313 5.37 -26.57 44.52
C ALA A 313 4.66 -25.52 43.65
N CYS A 314 5.37 -24.97 42.65
CA CYS A 314 4.82 -23.99 41.72
C CYS A 314 3.80 -24.61 40.75
N ILE A 315 4.00 -25.86 40.34
CA ILE A 315 3.02 -26.59 39.52
C ILE A 315 1.71 -26.84 40.29
N LYS A 316 1.77 -27.11 41.60
CA LYS A 316 0.56 -27.28 42.44
C LYS A 316 -0.28 -26.01 42.52
N GLU A 317 0.35 -24.83 42.67
CA GLU A 317 -0.36 -23.55 42.71
C GLU A 317 -1.07 -23.25 41.37
N ASN A 318 -0.42 -23.58 40.26
CA ASN A 318 -0.92 -23.33 38.91
C ASN A 318 -1.64 -24.55 38.28
N PHE A 319 -1.98 -25.56 39.08
CA PHE A 319 -2.56 -26.82 38.60
C PHE A 319 -3.83 -26.60 37.76
N ASN A 320 -4.73 -25.73 38.25
CA ASN A 320 -6.00 -25.43 37.58
C ASN A 320 -5.80 -24.78 36.20
N GLU A 321 -4.78 -23.95 36.03
CA GLU A 321 -4.46 -23.30 34.75
C GLU A 321 -3.94 -24.33 33.74
N ILE A 322 -3.03 -25.21 34.16
CA ILE A 322 -2.49 -26.28 33.32
C ILE A 322 -3.61 -27.26 32.92
N GLN A 323 -4.43 -27.68 33.87
CA GLN A 323 -5.54 -28.60 33.61
C GLN A 323 -6.56 -27.99 32.63
N LYS A 324 -6.91 -26.70 32.77
CA LYS A 324 -7.74 -25.98 31.79
C LYS A 324 -7.13 -25.99 30.39
N ALA A 325 -5.82 -25.77 30.28
CA ALA A 325 -5.11 -25.81 29.00
C ALA A 325 -5.14 -27.22 28.38
N GLN A 326 -4.93 -28.27 29.18
CA GLN A 326 -5.03 -29.66 28.72
C GLN A 326 -6.46 -30.06 28.32
N VAL A 327 -7.49 -29.61 29.04
CA VAL A 327 -8.89 -29.83 28.65
C VAL A 327 -9.19 -29.16 27.30
N ARG A 328 -8.69 -27.94 27.08
CA ARG A 328 -8.84 -27.29 25.77
C ARG A 328 -8.13 -28.04 24.66
N LEU A 329 -6.93 -28.57 24.90
CA LEU A 329 -6.23 -29.45 23.94
C LEU A 329 -7.06 -30.70 23.66
N SER A 330 -7.59 -31.36 24.70
CA SER A 330 -8.48 -32.52 24.55
C SER A 330 -9.75 -32.19 23.73
N ASN A 331 -10.34 -31.00 23.90
CA ASN A 331 -11.48 -30.57 23.09
C ASN A 331 -11.11 -30.48 21.60
N VAL A 332 -9.94 -29.90 21.27
CA VAL A 332 -9.46 -29.83 19.89
C VAL A 332 -9.22 -31.22 19.30
N GLU A 333 -8.66 -32.15 20.08
CA GLU A 333 -8.49 -33.55 19.65
C GLU A 333 -9.83 -34.26 19.45
N ASN A 334 -10.80 -33.99 20.33
CA ASN A 334 -12.14 -34.58 20.25
C ASN A 334 -12.94 -34.07 19.06
N GLU A 335 -12.82 -32.78 18.73
CA GLU A 335 -13.44 -32.15 17.57
C GLU A 335 -12.81 -32.66 16.26
N SER A 336 -11.48 -32.64 16.18
CA SER A 336 -10.75 -33.03 14.98
C SER A 336 -10.60 -34.55 14.78
N LYS A 337 -10.84 -35.35 15.83
CA LYS A 337 -10.53 -36.80 15.88
C LYS A 337 -9.07 -37.15 15.58
N LEU A 338 -8.17 -36.18 15.76
CA LEU A 338 -6.75 -36.30 15.54
C LEU A 338 -6.01 -35.96 16.82
N VAL A 339 -4.86 -36.60 17.03
CA VAL A 339 -3.97 -36.24 18.14
C VAL A 339 -3.26 -34.94 17.82
N THR A 340 -2.94 -34.15 18.85
CA THR A 340 -2.26 -32.86 18.72
C THR A 340 -0.96 -32.95 17.89
N SER A 341 -0.21 -34.03 18.02
CA SER A 341 0.99 -34.30 17.20
C SER A 341 0.69 -34.46 15.70
N GLU A 342 -0.46 -35.04 15.36
CA GLU A 342 -0.89 -35.28 13.97
C GLU A 342 -1.34 -33.97 13.33
N ILE A 343 -2.09 -33.13 14.07
CA ILE A 343 -2.49 -31.79 13.63
C ILE A 343 -1.25 -30.95 13.31
N LYS A 344 -0.22 -31.01 14.17
CA LYS A 344 1.07 -30.34 13.93
C LYS A 344 1.80 -30.89 12.71
N ASP A 345 1.80 -32.21 12.48
CA ASP A 345 2.42 -32.80 11.28
C ASP A 345 1.70 -32.34 10.00
N ILE A 346 0.37 -32.33 9.99
CA ILE A 346 -0.42 -31.82 8.86
C ILE A 346 -0.07 -30.36 8.58
N ASN A 347 -0.04 -29.51 9.60
CA ASN A 347 0.33 -28.10 9.43
C ASN A 347 1.79 -27.92 9.00
N ARG A 348 2.70 -28.81 9.43
CA ARG A 348 4.09 -28.82 8.97
C ARG A 348 4.15 -29.14 7.47
N ARG A 349 3.41 -30.13 6.98
CA ARG A 349 3.31 -30.45 5.54
C ARG A 349 2.74 -29.27 4.76
N LEU A 350 1.66 -28.65 5.24
CA LEU A 350 1.09 -27.43 4.65
C LEU A 350 2.15 -26.31 4.55
N SER A 351 2.88 -26.06 5.63
CA SER A 351 3.91 -25.01 5.69
C SER A 351 5.08 -25.28 4.74
N ILE A 352 5.46 -26.55 4.53
CA ILE A 352 6.50 -26.95 3.58
C ILE A 352 6.04 -26.67 2.14
N GLY A 353 4.83 -27.08 1.78
CA GLY A 353 4.24 -26.78 0.48
C GLY A 353 4.14 -25.27 0.23
N GLU A 354 3.68 -24.52 1.24
CA GLU A 354 3.57 -23.05 1.17
C GLU A 354 4.95 -22.40 0.98
N ALA A 355 5.98 -22.90 1.66
CA ALA A 355 7.35 -22.42 1.50
C ALA A 355 7.95 -22.75 0.13
N LYS A 356 7.70 -23.96 -0.39
CA LYS A 356 8.14 -24.39 -1.73
C LYS A 356 7.49 -23.52 -2.82
N MET A 357 6.18 -23.35 -2.75
CA MET A 357 5.41 -22.48 -3.65
C MET A 357 5.91 -21.02 -3.59
N ARG A 358 6.03 -20.45 -2.38
CA ARG A 358 6.48 -19.06 -2.20
C ARG A 358 7.88 -18.82 -2.72
N ARG A 359 8.80 -19.77 -2.51
CA ARG A 359 10.17 -19.70 -3.03
C ARG A 359 10.19 -19.72 -4.56
N ALA A 360 9.42 -20.63 -5.17
CA ALA A 360 9.32 -20.72 -6.63
C ALA A 360 8.69 -19.45 -7.24
N LYS A 361 7.63 -18.91 -6.63
CA LYS A 361 7.06 -17.61 -7.04
C LYS A 361 8.07 -16.47 -6.94
N LYS A 362 8.82 -16.40 -5.83
CA LYS A 362 9.87 -15.39 -5.64
C LYS A 362 10.94 -15.48 -6.73
N GLU A 363 11.44 -16.68 -6.99
CA GLU A 363 12.42 -16.97 -8.05
C GLU A 363 11.89 -16.54 -9.43
N MET A 364 10.61 -16.82 -9.72
CA MET A 364 9.95 -16.40 -10.97
C MET A 364 9.89 -14.88 -11.11
N VAL A 365 9.55 -14.17 -10.02
CA VAL A 365 9.48 -12.70 -10.00
C VAL A 365 10.87 -12.10 -10.20
N GLU A 366 11.87 -12.56 -9.43
CA GLU A 366 13.25 -12.07 -9.48
C GLU A 366 13.87 -12.18 -10.87
N ALA A 367 13.66 -13.31 -11.55
CA ALA A 367 14.14 -13.52 -12.92
C ALA A 367 13.51 -12.55 -13.94
N ASN A 368 12.31 -12.04 -13.66
CA ASN A 368 11.51 -11.22 -14.58
C ASN A 368 11.48 -9.72 -14.24
N LEU A 369 12.21 -9.25 -13.22
CA LEU A 369 12.28 -7.83 -12.86
C LEU A 369 12.77 -6.93 -14.02
N ARG A 370 13.65 -7.43 -14.89
CA ARG A 370 14.13 -6.71 -16.07
C ARG A 370 13.02 -6.41 -17.08
N LEU A 371 12.04 -7.30 -17.20
CA LEU A 371 10.88 -7.10 -18.06
C LEU A 371 10.07 -5.90 -17.58
N VAL A 372 9.85 -5.77 -16.27
CA VAL A 372 9.12 -4.65 -15.66
C VAL A 372 9.78 -3.32 -15.99
N ILE A 373 11.10 -3.23 -15.82
CA ILE A 373 11.87 -2.03 -16.16
C ILE A 373 11.72 -1.67 -17.64
N SER A 374 11.82 -2.65 -18.54
CA SER A 374 11.70 -2.41 -19.98
C SER A 374 10.32 -1.84 -20.37
N ILE A 375 9.28 -2.20 -19.62
CA ILE A 375 7.92 -1.69 -19.79
C ILE A 375 7.78 -0.31 -19.13
N ALA A 376 8.22 -0.16 -17.88
CA ALA A 376 8.13 1.07 -17.10
C ALA A 376 8.87 2.25 -17.75
N LYS A 377 9.99 2.00 -18.44
CA LYS A 377 10.73 3.03 -19.20
C LYS A 377 9.86 3.83 -20.17
N LYS A 378 8.82 3.21 -20.77
CA LYS A 378 7.89 3.86 -21.72
C LYS A 378 6.91 4.84 -21.06
N TYR A 379 6.82 4.80 -19.73
CA TYR A 379 5.91 5.61 -18.92
C TYR A 379 6.64 6.62 -18.04
N THR A 380 7.96 6.76 -18.22
CA THR A 380 8.73 7.86 -17.62
C THR A 380 8.16 9.21 -18.08
N ASN A 381 8.27 10.22 -17.23
CA ASN A 381 7.79 11.60 -17.48
C ASN A 381 6.26 11.73 -17.60
N ARG A 382 5.48 10.89 -16.91
CA ARG A 382 4.01 10.99 -16.82
C ARG A 382 3.49 11.41 -15.45
N GLY A 383 4.32 12.12 -14.68
CA GLY A 383 3.98 12.65 -13.35
C GLY A 383 4.34 11.75 -12.16
N LEU A 384 4.78 10.51 -12.39
CA LEU A 384 5.24 9.60 -11.34
C LEU A 384 6.74 9.31 -11.47
N GLN A 385 7.44 9.14 -10.33
CA GLN A 385 8.86 8.81 -10.32
C GLN A 385 9.11 7.42 -10.93
N PHE A 386 10.29 7.23 -11.52
CA PHE A 386 10.64 5.97 -12.18
C PHE A 386 10.64 4.75 -11.23
N LEU A 387 11.07 4.93 -9.98
CA LEU A 387 11.05 3.87 -8.97
C LEU A 387 9.62 3.42 -8.66
N ASP A 388 8.71 4.36 -8.49
CA ASP A 388 7.30 4.05 -8.19
C ASP A 388 6.65 3.30 -9.36
N LEU A 389 6.93 3.70 -10.60
CA LEU A 389 6.49 2.97 -11.80
C LEU A 389 7.02 1.52 -11.81
N ILE A 390 8.27 1.30 -11.40
CA ILE A 390 8.86 -0.04 -11.29
C ILE A 390 8.15 -0.83 -10.18
N GLN A 391 7.91 -0.25 -9.01
CA GLN A 391 7.26 -0.95 -7.90
C GLN A 391 5.83 -1.36 -8.24
N GLU A 392 5.05 -0.47 -8.85
CA GLU A 392 3.69 -0.76 -9.30
C GLU A 392 3.69 -1.82 -10.43
N GLY A 393 4.69 -1.76 -11.31
CA GLY A 393 4.95 -2.80 -12.30
C GLY A 393 5.30 -4.15 -11.66
N ASN A 394 6.10 -4.17 -10.59
CA ASN A 394 6.46 -5.37 -9.84
C ASN A 394 5.24 -6.00 -9.15
N ILE A 395 4.34 -5.17 -8.60
CA ILE A 395 3.05 -5.64 -8.06
C ILE A 395 2.20 -6.26 -9.17
N GLY A 396 2.18 -5.65 -10.37
CA GLY A 396 1.55 -6.21 -11.56
C GLY A 396 2.16 -7.56 -11.98
N LEU A 397 3.49 -7.68 -11.94
CA LEU A 397 4.22 -8.92 -12.22
C LEU A 397 3.89 -10.02 -11.21
N MET A 398 3.83 -9.71 -9.92
CA MET A 398 3.44 -10.68 -8.88
C MET A 398 2.04 -11.25 -9.14
N LYS A 399 1.08 -10.38 -9.50
CA LYS A 399 -0.28 -10.82 -9.89
C LYS A 399 -0.28 -11.69 -11.15
N ALA A 400 0.63 -11.42 -12.09
CA ALA A 400 0.78 -12.25 -13.28
C ALA A 400 1.32 -13.64 -12.93
N VAL A 401 2.34 -13.72 -12.06
CA VAL A 401 2.90 -15.00 -11.58
C VAL A 401 1.83 -15.84 -10.88
N ASP A 402 0.98 -15.22 -10.04
CA ASP A 402 -0.08 -15.92 -9.33
C ASP A 402 -1.15 -16.54 -10.24
N LYS A 403 -1.38 -15.97 -11.43
CA LYS A 403 -2.44 -16.36 -12.37
C LYS A 403 -1.90 -17.03 -13.64
N PHE A 404 -0.59 -17.25 -13.72
CA PHE A 404 0.03 -17.79 -14.91
C PHE A 404 -0.31 -19.27 -15.08
N GLU A 405 -0.87 -19.62 -16.24
CA GLU A 405 -1.21 -20.98 -16.61
C GLU A 405 -0.27 -21.43 -17.74
N TYR A 406 0.76 -22.20 -17.41
CA TYR A 406 1.74 -22.66 -18.40
C TYR A 406 1.14 -23.65 -19.41
N ARG A 407 0.06 -24.35 -19.05
CA ARG A 407 -0.65 -25.31 -19.92
C ARG A 407 -1.23 -24.67 -21.18
N ARG A 408 -1.40 -23.36 -21.22
CA ARG A 408 -1.83 -22.65 -22.44
C ARG A 408 -0.73 -22.56 -23.52
N GLY A 409 0.53 -22.88 -23.19
CA GLY A 409 1.64 -22.91 -24.14
C GLY A 409 2.19 -21.54 -24.57
N TYR A 410 1.69 -20.45 -23.98
CA TYR A 410 2.22 -19.10 -24.21
C TYR A 410 3.42 -18.81 -23.27
N LYS A 411 4.36 -17.98 -23.75
CA LYS A 411 5.49 -17.51 -22.93
C LYS A 411 5.00 -16.63 -21.78
N PHE A 412 5.67 -16.71 -20.63
CA PHE A 412 5.31 -15.92 -19.46
C PHE A 412 5.38 -14.41 -19.73
N SER A 413 6.40 -13.95 -20.46
CA SER A 413 6.59 -12.54 -20.81
C SER A 413 5.41 -11.91 -21.56
N THR A 414 4.77 -12.66 -22.47
CA THR A 414 3.57 -12.21 -23.20
C THR A 414 2.42 -11.93 -22.24
N TYR A 415 2.17 -12.86 -21.32
CA TYR A 415 1.11 -12.75 -20.32
C TYR A 415 1.40 -11.65 -19.29
N ALA A 416 2.62 -11.63 -18.75
CA ALA A 416 3.04 -10.67 -17.72
C ALA A 416 3.00 -9.22 -18.23
N THR A 417 3.32 -8.99 -19.50
CA THR A 417 3.31 -7.64 -20.10
C THR A 417 1.94 -6.95 -19.96
N TRP A 418 0.84 -7.69 -20.05
CA TRP A 418 -0.50 -7.13 -19.89
C TRP A 418 -0.74 -6.64 -18.46
N TRP A 419 -0.46 -7.49 -17.47
CA TRP A 419 -0.63 -7.17 -16.04
C TRP A 419 0.30 -6.05 -15.57
N ILE A 420 1.56 -6.05 -16.01
CA ILE A 420 2.53 -4.99 -15.70
C ILE A 420 2.05 -3.66 -16.27
N ARG A 421 1.64 -3.64 -17.55
CA ARG A 421 1.13 -2.42 -18.20
C ARG A 421 -0.13 -1.89 -17.51
N GLN A 422 -1.05 -2.79 -17.17
CA GLN A 422 -2.29 -2.43 -16.50
C GLN A 422 -2.03 -1.81 -15.12
N ALA A 423 -1.13 -2.41 -14.34
CA ALA A 423 -0.77 -1.90 -13.01
C ALA A 423 -0.13 -0.51 -13.11
N ILE A 424 0.87 -0.34 -13.99
CA ILE A 424 1.55 0.95 -14.21
C ILE A 424 0.55 2.02 -14.68
N THR A 425 -0.25 1.73 -15.70
CA THR A 425 -1.22 2.71 -16.25
C THR A 425 -2.25 3.12 -15.21
N ARG A 426 -2.69 2.16 -14.38
CA ARG A 426 -3.62 2.42 -13.29
C ARG A 426 -3.00 3.27 -12.17
N SER A 427 -1.78 2.96 -11.75
CA SER A 427 -1.07 3.76 -10.74
C SER A 427 -0.88 5.21 -11.21
N ILE A 428 -0.47 5.42 -12.46
CA ILE A 428 -0.36 6.77 -13.04
C ILE A 428 -1.69 7.50 -12.96
N ALA A 429 -2.79 6.84 -13.33
CA ALA A 429 -4.11 7.44 -13.26
C ALA A 429 -4.55 7.74 -11.82
N ASP A 430 -4.19 6.89 -10.86
CA ASP A 430 -4.63 6.99 -9.48
C ASP A 430 -3.80 7.96 -8.61
N GLN A 431 -2.50 8.11 -8.89
CA GLN A 431 -1.51 8.75 -8.01
C GLN A 431 -0.71 9.90 -8.64
N ALA A 432 -0.59 9.98 -9.98
CA ALA A 432 0.34 10.93 -10.60
C ALA A 432 -0.08 12.41 -10.51
N ARG A 433 -1.30 12.70 -10.04
CA ARG A 433 -1.84 14.07 -9.93
C ARG A 433 -2.11 14.44 -8.48
N THR A 434 -1.81 15.68 -8.12
CA THR A 434 -2.11 16.27 -6.81
C THR A 434 -3.60 16.17 -6.48
N ILE A 435 -4.46 16.45 -7.46
CA ILE A 435 -5.90 16.29 -7.34
C ILE A 435 -6.30 15.01 -8.09
N ARG A 436 -6.76 14.01 -7.33
CA ARG A 436 -7.16 12.71 -7.87
C ARG A 436 -8.36 12.85 -8.81
N ILE A 437 -8.21 12.32 -10.02
CA ILE A 437 -9.27 12.24 -11.04
C ILE A 437 -9.61 10.76 -11.27
N PRO A 438 -10.91 10.38 -11.36
CA PRO A 438 -11.28 9.00 -11.67
C PRO A 438 -10.69 8.48 -12.99
N VAL A 439 -10.34 7.19 -13.04
CA VAL A 439 -9.64 6.56 -14.19
C VAL A 439 -10.35 6.79 -15.54
N HIS A 440 -11.67 6.63 -15.60
CA HIS A 440 -12.45 6.82 -16.84
C HIS A 440 -12.38 8.26 -17.37
N MET A 441 -12.22 9.26 -16.50
CA MET A 441 -12.02 10.66 -16.91
C MET A 441 -10.62 10.86 -17.48
N ILE A 442 -9.61 10.20 -16.92
CA ILE A 442 -8.23 10.23 -17.45
C ILE A 442 -8.14 9.55 -18.81
N GLU A 443 -8.84 8.42 -19.01
CA GLU A 443 -8.99 7.79 -20.32
C GLU A 443 -9.62 8.74 -21.34
N THR A 444 -10.66 9.48 -20.92
CA THR A 444 -11.33 10.50 -21.75
C THR A 444 -10.37 11.64 -22.11
N ILE A 445 -9.58 12.14 -21.15
CA ILE A 445 -8.56 13.17 -21.38
C ILE A 445 -7.48 12.68 -22.36
N ASN A 446 -7.01 11.45 -22.20
CA ASN A 446 -6.02 10.86 -23.10
C ASN A 446 -6.57 10.66 -24.52
N LYS A 447 -7.84 10.26 -24.65
CA LYS A 447 -8.52 10.17 -25.95
C LYS A 447 -8.63 11.55 -26.60
N LEU A 448 -9.02 12.57 -25.84
CA LEU A 448 -9.08 13.96 -26.29
C LEU A 448 -7.69 14.44 -26.75
N ASN A 449 -6.63 14.24 -25.96
CA ASN A 449 -5.27 14.62 -26.32
C ASN A 449 -4.72 13.86 -27.54
N ARG A 450 -5.19 12.63 -27.79
CA ARG A 450 -4.84 11.88 -29.00
C ARG A 450 -5.50 12.50 -30.24
N ILE A 451 -6.81 12.76 -30.17
CA ILE A 451 -7.58 13.37 -31.27
C ILE A 451 -7.08 14.80 -31.52
N SER A 452 -6.83 15.58 -30.47
CA SER A 452 -6.29 16.94 -30.60
C SER A 452 -4.95 16.96 -31.32
N ARG A 453 -4.06 15.99 -31.06
CA ARG A 453 -2.79 15.85 -31.80
C ARG A 453 -2.99 15.43 -33.25
N GLN A 454 -3.98 14.59 -33.53
CA GLN A 454 -4.33 14.20 -34.90
C GLN A 454 -4.86 15.41 -35.69
N ILE A 455 -5.77 16.20 -35.11
CA ILE A 455 -6.30 17.43 -35.73
C ILE A 455 -5.19 18.45 -35.94
N LEU A 456 -4.27 18.60 -34.97
CA LEU A 456 -3.10 19.47 -35.10
C LEU A 456 -2.23 19.06 -36.31
N GLN A 457 -2.03 17.75 -36.51
CA GLN A 457 -1.25 17.23 -37.63
C GLN A 457 -1.97 17.39 -38.99
N GLU A 458 -3.30 17.22 -39.02
CA GLU A 458 -4.10 17.34 -40.24
C GLU A 458 -4.33 18.80 -40.67
N LYS A 459 -4.63 19.70 -39.71
CA LYS A 459 -5.03 21.09 -39.99
C LYS A 459 -3.92 22.12 -39.73
N GLY A 460 -2.82 21.73 -39.08
CA GLY A 460 -1.71 22.64 -38.73
C GLY A 460 -2.05 23.70 -37.69
N ARG A 461 -3.19 23.59 -36.99
CA ARG A 461 -3.64 24.51 -35.92
C ARG A 461 -4.25 23.74 -34.75
N GLU A 462 -4.31 24.37 -33.58
CA GLU A 462 -4.96 23.78 -32.41
C GLU A 462 -6.44 23.48 -32.66
N ALA A 463 -6.92 22.39 -32.05
CA ALA A 463 -8.27 21.91 -32.22
C ALA A 463 -9.27 22.77 -31.43
N LEU A 464 -10.35 23.19 -32.07
CA LEU A 464 -11.43 23.91 -31.39
C LEU A 464 -12.29 22.93 -30.56
N PRO A 465 -12.86 23.35 -29.42
CA PRO A 465 -13.74 22.50 -28.62
C PRO A 465 -14.93 21.92 -29.41
N GLU A 466 -15.47 22.67 -30.37
CA GLU A 466 -16.54 22.23 -31.28
C GLU A 466 -16.10 21.08 -32.18
N GLU A 467 -14.88 21.15 -32.73
CA GLU A 467 -14.33 20.10 -33.60
C GLU A 467 -14.04 18.83 -32.82
N LEU A 468 -13.51 18.98 -31.60
CA LEU A 468 -13.28 17.87 -30.68
C LEU A 468 -14.60 17.21 -30.26
N ALA A 469 -15.67 17.98 -30.07
CA ALA A 469 -16.99 17.47 -29.71
C ALA A 469 -17.56 16.54 -30.80
N VAL A 470 -17.43 16.93 -32.07
CA VAL A 470 -17.87 16.14 -33.22
C VAL A 470 -17.07 14.83 -33.31
N GLU A 471 -15.74 14.91 -33.26
CA GLU A 471 -14.87 13.73 -33.40
C GLU A 471 -14.94 12.77 -32.19
N MET A 472 -15.23 13.30 -31.00
CA MET A 472 -15.41 12.49 -29.79
C MET A 472 -16.84 11.96 -29.60
N GLU A 473 -17.79 12.36 -30.44
CA GLU A 473 -19.22 12.06 -30.28
C GLU A 473 -19.77 12.46 -28.90
N MET A 474 -19.35 13.62 -28.39
CA MET A 474 -19.77 14.13 -27.08
C MET A 474 -20.26 15.58 -27.18
N PRO A 475 -21.17 16.04 -26.29
CA PRO A 475 -21.58 17.44 -26.25
C PRO A 475 -20.40 18.37 -25.97
N GLU A 476 -20.39 19.54 -26.62
CA GLU A 476 -19.32 20.53 -26.49
C GLU A 476 -19.09 20.98 -25.04
N ASP A 477 -20.17 21.22 -24.29
CA ASP A 477 -20.10 21.58 -22.87
C ASP A 477 -19.32 20.55 -22.04
N LYS A 478 -19.45 19.27 -22.38
CA LYS A 478 -18.73 18.19 -21.70
C LYS A 478 -17.26 18.25 -22.06
N VAL A 479 -16.91 18.48 -23.33
CA VAL A 479 -15.52 18.65 -23.79
C VAL A 479 -14.86 19.84 -23.09
N ARG A 480 -15.53 20.99 -23.00
CA ARG A 480 -15.04 22.18 -22.27
C ARG A 480 -14.78 21.88 -20.79
N LYS A 481 -15.69 21.13 -20.14
CA LYS A 481 -15.49 20.67 -18.74
C LYS A 481 -14.28 19.75 -18.61
N VAL A 482 -14.09 18.79 -19.53
CA VAL A 482 -12.93 17.90 -19.53
C VAL A 482 -11.63 18.69 -19.72
N LEU A 483 -11.59 19.64 -20.65
CA LEU A 483 -10.44 20.54 -20.85
C LEU A 483 -10.11 21.36 -19.60
N LYS A 484 -11.14 21.82 -18.85
CA LYS A 484 -10.94 22.53 -17.59
C LYS A 484 -10.34 21.64 -16.50
N ILE A 485 -10.79 20.38 -16.40
CA ILE A 485 -10.30 19.39 -15.43
C ILE A 485 -8.88 18.90 -15.78
N ALA A 486 -8.53 18.88 -17.07
CA ALA A 486 -7.23 18.38 -17.52
C ALA A 486 -6.04 19.24 -17.07
N LYS A 487 -6.28 20.52 -16.71
CA LYS A 487 -5.24 21.45 -16.25
C LYS A 487 -4.64 21.02 -14.91
N GLU A 488 -3.31 21.13 -14.80
CA GLU A 488 -2.58 20.83 -13.57
C GLU A 488 -2.43 22.09 -12.72
N PRO A 489 -2.46 21.97 -11.38
CA PRO A 489 -2.21 23.10 -10.49
C PRO A 489 -0.75 23.57 -10.62
N ILE A 490 -0.56 24.89 -10.55
CA ILE A 490 0.75 25.53 -10.63
C ILE A 490 1.31 25.70 -9.20
N SER A 491 2.63 25.63 -9.04
CA SER A 491 3.28 25.86 -7.75
C SER A 491 3.15 27.32 -7.32
N MET A 492 2.99 27.56 -6.02
CA MET A 492 2.97 28.93 -5.48
C MET A 492 4.35 29.57 -5.43
N GLY A 493 5.40 28.75 -5.40
CA GLY A 493 6.78 29.22 -5.53
C GLY A 493 7.22 29.43 -6.98
N THR A 494 6.31 29.35 -7.97
CA THR A 494 6.67 29.73 -9.34
C THR A 494 6.97 31.23 -9.37
N PRO A 495 8.20 31.64 -9.75
CA PRO A 495 8.56 33.06 -9.82
C PRO A 495 7.75 33.76 -10.90
N ILE A 496 7.43 35.03 -10.69
CA ILE A 496 6.65 35.83 -11.62
C ILE A 496 7.43 37.08 -12.03
N GLY A 497 7.67 37.23 -13.34
CA GLY A 497 8.53 38.28 -13.88
C GLY A 497 10.02 37.93 -13.81
N ASP A 498 10.87 38.94 -14.04
CA ASP A 498 12.33 38.83 -14.00
C ASP A 498 12.91 39.17 -12.61
N ASP A 499 12.07 39.63 -11.67
CA ASP A 499 12.47 39.92 -10.29
C ASP A 499 12.48 38.61 -9.48
N GLU A 500 13.66 38.19 -9.01
CA GLU A 500 13.86 36.91 -8.30
C GLU A 500 13.08 36.81 -6.96
N ASP A 501 12.63 37.93 -6.40
CA ASP A 501 11.97 37.99 -5.10
C ASP A 501 10.44 37.80 -5.15
N SER A 502 9.80 37.86 -6.33
CA SER A 502 8.34 37.81 -6.44
C SER A 502 7.85 36.42 -6.85
N SER A 503 7.07 35.78 -5.98
CA SER A 503 6.45 34.48 -6.25
C SER A 503 4.96 34.62 -6.56
N LEU A 504 4.38 33.66 -7.29
CA LEU A 504 2.94 33.64 -7.56
C LEU A 504 2.09 33.64 -6.27
N GLY A 505 2.61 33.05 -5.19
CA GLY A 505 1.95 33.01 -3.88
C GLY A 505 1.74 34.38 -3.26
N ASP A 506 2.63 35.34 -3.51
CA ASP A 506 2.55 36.68 -2.92
C ASP A 506 1.38 37.51 -3.45
N PHE A 507 0.79 37.10 -4.59
CA PHE A 507 -0.33 37.78 -5.24
C PHE A 507 -1.70 37.18 -4.90
N ILE A 508 -1.75 36.11 -4.09
CA ILE A 508 -3.00 35.45 -3.75
C ILE A 508 -3.60 36.11 -2.51
N GLU A 509 -4.68 36.85 -2.71
CA GLU A 509 -5.44 37.46 -1.62
C GLU A 509 -6.21 36.41 -0.79
N ASP A 510 -6.32 36.65 0.52
CA ASP A 510 -7.20 35.86 1.39
C ASP A 510 -8.61 36.44 1.38
N ALA A 511 -9.49 35.85 0.56
CA ALA A 511 -10.88 36.25 0.46
C ALA A 511 -11.73 35.97 1.72
N ASN A 512 -11.24 35.17 2.68
CA ASN A 512 -11.96 34.90 3.92
C ASN A 512 -11.62 35.89 5.04
N ALA A 513 -10.55 36.68 4.87
CA ALA A 513 -10.19 37.70 5.84
C ALA A 513 -11.24 38.81 5.83
N VAL A 514 -11.89 39.02 6.98
CA VAL A 514 -12.83 40.14 7.13
C VAL A 514 -12.03 41.44 7.11
N SER A 515 -12.36 42.33 6.18
CA SER A 515 -11.73 43.64 6.11
C SER A 515 -11.94 44.39 7.44
N PRO A 516 -10.94 45.14 7.94
CA PRO A 516 -11.13 46.01 9.10
C PRO A 516 -12.29 47.01 8.91
N VAL A 517 -12.55 47.42 7.66
CA VAL A 517 -13.68 48.28 7.32
C VAL A 517 -15.00 47.53 7.55
N ASP A 518 -15.12 46.31 7.05
CA ASP A 518 -16.33 45.49 7.22
C ASP A 518 -16.56 45.13 8.70
N SER A 519 -15.48 44.89 9.45
CA SER A 519 -15.57 44.68 10.90
C SER A 519 -16.09 45.93 11.63
N ALA A 520 -15.60 47.11 11.23
CA ALA A 520 -16.04 48.38 11.80
C ALA A 520 -17.50 48.72 11.44
N THR A 521 -17.95 48.39 10.21
CA THR A 521 -19.35 48.59 9.81
C THR A 521 -20.28 47.64 10.56
N ILE A 522 -19.88 46.38 10.76
CA ILE A 522 -20.65 45.40 11.56
C ILE A 522 -20.78 45.84 13.01
N GLU A 523 -19.69 46.29 13.66
CA GLU A 523 -19.76 46.76 15.05
C GLU A 523 -20.55 48.06 15.16
N SER A 524 -20.39 48.99 14.21
CA SER A 524 -21.20 50.23 14.15
C SER A 524 -22.70 49.94 13.95
N LEU A 525 -23.04 48.95 13.11
CA LEU A 525 -24.41 48.47 12.93
C LEU A 525 -24.95 47.86 14.24
N ARG A 526 -24.11 47.12 14.97
CA ARG A 526 -24.47 46.53 16.27
C ARG A 526 -24.76 47.61 17.33
N GLU A 527 -23.93 48.64 17.42
CA GLU A 527 -24.15 49.77 18.32
C GLU A 527 -25.43 50.52 17.97
N SER A 528 -25.60 50.88 16.68
CA SER A 528 -26.78 51.59 16.17
C SER A 528 -28.07 50.80 16.39
N THR A 529 -28.05 49.48 16.17
CA THR A 529 -29.20 48.62 16.45
C THR A 529 -29.51 48.54 17.95
N GLN A 530 -28.50 48.53 18.81
CA GLN A 530 -28.69 48.55 20.26
C GLN A 530 -29.31 49.86 20.76
N GLU A 531 -28.89 51.01 20.23
CA GLU A 531 -29.47 52.33 20.54
C GLU A 531 -30.94 52.42 20.10
N VAL A 532 -31.24 52.00 18.86
CA VAL A 532 -32.61 52.02 18.33
C VAL A 532 -33.54 51.10 19.12
N LEU A 533 -33.05 49.94 19.57
CA LEU A 533 -33.80 49.03 20.45
C LEU A 533 -34.02 49.62 21.85
N ALA A 534 -33.12 50.47 22.36
CA ALA A 534 -33.31 51.16 23.64
C ALA A 534 -34.49 52.16 23.60
N GLY A 535 -34.84 52.68 22.41
CA GLY A 535 -36.01 53.53 22.20
C GLY A 535 -37.37 52.80 22.15
N LEU A 536 -37.39 51.47 22.27
CA LEU A 536 -38.61 50.67 22.43
C LEU A 536 -38.95 50.49 23.92
N THR A 537 -40.18 50.07 24.21
CA THR A 537 -40.51 49.67 25.59
C THR A 537 -39.71 48.43 25.98
N ALA A 538 -39.37 48.28 27.27
CA ALA A 538 -38.54 47.15 27.75
C ALA A 538 -39.07 45.77 27.31
N ARG A 539 -40.41 45.61 27.23
CA ARG A 539 -41.06 44.38 26.76
C ARG A 539 -40.90 44.17 25.25
N GLU A 540 -41.04 45.22 24.44
CA GLU A 540 -40.85 45.16 22.98
C GLU A 540 -39.38 44.90 22.62
N ALA A 541 -38.43 45.61 23.24
CA ALA A 541 -37.00 45.44 23.01
C ALA A 541 -36.53 44.02 23.36
N LYS A 542 -36.99 43.48 24.49
CA LYS A 542 -36.61 42.15 24.96
C LYS A 542 -37.20 41.03 24.08
N VAL A 543 -38.42 41.19 23.55
CA VAL A 543 -39.00 40.27 22.54
C VAL A 543 -38.19 40.27 21.25
N ILE A 544 -37.81 41.45 20.74
CA ILE A 544 -37.01 41.56 19.50
C ILE A 544 -35.60 40.98 19.69
N ARG A 545 -34.92 41.26 20.81
CA ARG A 545 -33.59 40.70 21.10
C ARG A 545 -33.60 39.17 21.13
N MET A 546 -34.56 38.57 21.83
CA MET A 546 -34.69 37.11 21.88
C MET A 546 -35.07 36.49 20.54
N ARG A 547 -35.98 37.11 19.80
CA ARG A 547 -36.48 36.55 18.53
C ARG A 547 -35.44 36.54 17.42
N PHE A 548 -34.52 37.50 17.43
CA PHE A 548 -33.47 37.65 16.40
C PHE A 548 -32.05 37.36 16.93
N GLY A 549 -31.90 36.93 18.18
CA GLY A 549 -30.59 36.61 18.76
C GLY A 549 -29.67 37.82 18.97
N ILE A 550 -30.19 39.05 19.05
CA ILE A 550 -29.36 40.26 19.20
C ILE A 550 -28.78 40.31 20.61
N ASN A 551 -27.44 40.27 20.73
CA ASN A 551 -26.70 40.14 21.99
C ASN A 551 -27.07 38.85 22.77
N MET A 552 -27.47 37.80 22.06
CA MET A 552 -27.72 36.47 22.61
C MET A 552 -27.03 35.42 21.74
N ASN A 553 -26.69 34.27 22.32
CA ASN A 553 -25.98 33.21 21.59
C ASN A 553 -26.87 32.51 20.56
N THR A 554 -28.19 32.55 20.74
CA THR A 554 -29.19 31.87 19.91
C THR A 554 -30.45 32.71 19.77
N ASP A 555 -31.14 32.57 18.64
CA ASP A 555 -32.50 33.05 18.46
C ASP A 555 -33.50 32.11 19.15
N HIS A 556 -34.64 32.67 19.58
CA HIS A 556 -35.71 31.95 20.25
C HIS A 556 -36.99 31.95 19.43
N THR A 557 -37.71 30.83 19.44
CA THR A 557 -39.01 30.73 18.76
C THR A 557 -40.09 31.55 19.49
N LEU A 558 -41.16 31.94 18.77
CA LEU A 558 -42.29 32.69 19.36
C LEU A 558 -42.93 31.99 20.57
N GLU A 559 -42.88 30.66 20.60
CA GLU A 559 -43.41 29.85 21.70
C GLU A 559 -42.48 29.85 22.91
N GLU A 560 -41.17 29.74 22.71
CA GLU A 560 -40.16 29.87 23.78
C GLU A 560 -40.17 31.26 24.41
N VAL A 561 -40.22 32.31 23.58
CA VAL A 561 -40.37 33.69 24.06
C VAL A 561 -41.71 33.84 24.80
N GLY A 562 -42.79 33.20 24.32
CA GLY A 562 -44.09 33.19 24.99
C GLY A 562 -44.02 32.61 26.40
N LYS A 563 -43.30 31.49 26.59
CA LYS A 563 -43.07 30.87 27.89
C LYS A 563 -42.31 31.80 28.86
N GLN A 564 -41.32 32.56 28.39
CA GLN A 564 -40.55 33.46 29.25
C GLN A 564 -41.32 34.71 29.71
N PHE A 565 -42.34 35.13 28.95
CA PHE A 565 -43.16 36.29 29.28
C PHE A 565 -44.54 35.92 29.87
N ASP A 566 -44.79 34.63 30.11
CA ASP A 566 -46.09 34.07 30.51
C ASP A 566 -47.24 34.55 29.61
N VAL A 567 -47.05 34.47 28.29
CA VAL A 567 -48.05 34.85 27.30
C VAL A 567 -48.15 33.85 26.17
N THR A 568 -49.32 33.84 25.51
CA THR A 568 -49.53 33.02 24.32
C THR A 568 -48.60 33.43 23.18
N ARG A 569 -48.21 32.46 22.36
CA ARG A 569 -47.43 32.64 21.12
C ARG A 569 -47.98 33.79 20.26
N GLU A 570 -49.30 33.85 20.08
CA GLU A 570 -49.95 34.87 19.26
C GLU A 570 -49.78 36.28 19.85
N ARG A 571 -49.72 36.40 21.17
CA ARG A 571 -49.49 37.68 21.83
C ARG A 571 -48.04 38.16 21.64
N ILE A 572 -47.05 37.28 21.63
CA ILE A 572 -45.66 37.63 21.28
C ILE A 572 -45.58 38.12 19.83
N ARG A 573 -46.23 37.42 18.90
CA ARG A 573 -46.31 37.84 17.48
C ARG A 573 -46.90 39.25 17.32
N GLN A 574 -47.95 39.58 18.08
CA GLN A 574 -48.53 40.92 18.09
C GLN A 574 -47.56 41.99 18.63
N ILE A 575 -46.83 41.68 19.71
CA ILE A 575 -45.83 42.58 20.30
C ILE A 575 -44.69 42.82 19.30
N GLU A 576 -44.24 41.76 18.63
CA GLU A 576 -43.19 41.82 17.61
C GLU A 576 -43.62 42.68 16.41
N ALA A 577 -44.80 42.43 15.84
CA ALA A 577 -45.32 43.22 14.72
C ALA A 577 -45.50 44.69 15.10
N LYS A 578 -45.93 44.97 16.34
CA LYS A 578 -46.03 46.33 16.87
C LYS A 578 -44.66 46.99 17.03
N ALA A 579 -43.65 46.27 17.53
CA ALA A 579 -42.29 46.76 17.66
C ALA A 579 -41.68 47.07 16.28
N LEU A 580 -41.78 46.15 15.31
CA LEU A 580 -41.32 46.37 13.93
C LEU A 580 -42.02 47.56 13.28
N ARG A 581 -43.34 47.74 13.50
CA ARG A 581 -44.07 48.91 12.99
C ARG A 581 -43.56 50.22 13.58
N LYS A 582 -43.17 50.25 14.86
CA LYS A 582 -42.55 51.42 15.51
C LYS A 582 -41.14 51.70 14.97
N LEU A 583 -40.36 50.64 14.72
CA LEU A 583 -39.00 50.76 14.17
C LEU A 583 -38.99 51.25 12.71
N ARG A 584 -40.07 51.00 11.95
CA ARG A 584 -40.29 51.52 10.59
C ARG A 584 -40.65 53.02 10.52
N HIS A 585 -40.81 53.69 11.66
CA HIS A 585 -41.05 55.14 11.64
C HIS A 585 -39.79 55.87 11.15
N PRO A 586 -39.90 56.83 10.20
CA PRO A 586 -38.73 57.45 9.56
C PRO A 586 -37.67 57.97 10.54
N SER A 587 -38.09 58.58 11.64
CA SER A 587 -37.20 59.12 12.68
C SER A 587 -36.32 58.09 13.40
N ARG A 588 -36.65 56.79 13.32
CA ARG A 588 -35.86 55.68 13.89
C ARG A 588 -35.17 54.85 12.81
N THR A 589 -35.77 54.80 11.62
CA THR A 589 -35.23 54.09 10.47
C THR A 589 -34.03 54.81 9.85
N GLU A 590 -33.97 56.15 9.93
CA GLU A 590 -32.89 56.95 9.34
C GLU A 590 -31.49 56.48 9.75
N HIS A 591 -31.27 56.20 11.04
CA HIS A 591 -30.00 55.69 11.58
C HIS A 591 -29.63 54.27 11.10
N LEU A 592 -30.63 53.43 10.79
CA LEU A 592 -30.39 52.06 10.33
C LEU A 592 -30.38 51.95 8.80
N ARG A 593 -30.91 52.95 8.10
CA ARG A 593 -31.00 52.97 6.65
C ARG A 593 -29.65 53.18 5.99
N SER A 594 -28.71 53.86 6.67
CA SER A 594 -27.34 54.06 6.19
C SER A 594 -26.52 52.77 6.08
N PHE A 595 -26.93 51.69 6.77
CA PHE A 595 -26.26 50.38 6.71
C PHE A 595 -26.86 49.44 5.67
N ILE A 596 -27.94 49.84 5.00
CA ILE A 596 -28.48 49.11 3.86
C ILE A 596 -27.79 49.66 2.63
N ASP A 597 -26.80 48.95 2.12
CA ASP A 597 -26.23 49.24 0.81
C ASP A 597 -27.34 49.12 -0.23
N THR A 598 -27.72 50.25 -0.83
CA THR A 598 -28.71 50.28 -1.92
C THR A 598 -28.12 49.91 -3.27
N SER A 599 -26.89 49.38 -3.30
CA SER A 599 -26.20 48.87 -4.47
C SER A 599 -26.42 47.37 -4.64
N GLU A 600 -27.67 46.99 -4.90
CA GLU A 600 -28.03 45.79 -5.69
C GLU A 600 -29.11 46.17 -6.71
#